data_AF-A0A6S7KPB1-F1
#
_entry.id   AF-A0A6S7KPB1-F1
#
_cell.length_a   1.000
_cell.length_b   1.000
_cell.length_c   1.000
_cell.angle_alpha   90.00
_cell.angle_beta   90.00
_cell.angle_gamma   90.00
#
_symmetry.space_group_name_H-M   'P 1'
#
loop_
_entity.id
_entity.type
_entity.pdbx_description
1 polymer ?
#
loop_
_entity_poly.entity_id
_entity_poly.type
_entity_poly.pdbx_seq_one_letter_code
_entity_poly.pdbx_strand_id
1 'polypeptide(L)'
;LDVAYFRVSIRYQVGLGNKWHSNRRESEETTSDNEEKTFAKQQLGTPSEGEASILGLAWSKVKDELKVVVPLGEVTTTKRGILSKLARIYDPLGLLSPRTLQGKIIYREVCEKKISWDAPLSAEQKNDWLKWAT
;
A
#
# COMPACT_ATOMS: atom_id res chain seq x y z
N LEU A 1 4.56 -9.98 -7.83
CA LEU A 1 4.17 -8.79 -7.04
C LEU A 1 5.45 -8.01 -6.80
N ASP A 2 5.48 -6.72 -7.12
CA ASP A 2 6.61 -5.87 -6.76
C ASP A 2 6.29 -5.32 -5.37
N VAL A 3 7.09 -5.72 -4.39
CA VAL A 3 6.84 -5.49 -2.97
C VAL A 3 7.95 -4.58 -2.48
N ALA A 4 7.57 -3.37 -2.10
CA ALA A 4 8.48 -2.46 -1.44
C ALA A 4 8.38 -2.68 0.07
N TYR A 5 9.53 -2.91 0.70
CA TYR A 5 9.66 -2.97 2.15
C TYR A 5 10.23 -1.66 2.64
N PHE A 6 9.49 -1.00 3.51
CA PHE A 6 9.93 0.23 4.16
C PHE A 6 10.18 -0.06 5.63
N ARG A 7 11.35 0.33 6.12
CA ARG A 7 11.61 0.37 7.56
C ARG A 7 10.99 1.63 8.13
N VAL A 8 10.06 1.47 9.06
CA VAL A 8 9.36 2.60 9.67
C VAL A 8 9.30 2.36 11.17
N SER A 9 10.08 3.12 11.94
CA SER A 9 9.92 3.13 13.39
C SER A 9 8.69 3.95 13.75
N ILE A 10 7.55 3.28 13.88
CA ILE A 10 6.28 3.90 14.25
C ILE A 10 6.16 3.95 15.78
N ARG A 11 6.03 5.15 16.34
CA ARG A 11 5.51 5.36 17.71
C ARG A 11 4.14 6.02 17.59
N TYR A 12 3.09 5.36 18.03
CA TYR A 12 1.74 5.94 18.00
C TYR A 12 1.05 5.77 19.35
N GLN A 13 0.32 6.81 19.79
CA GLN A 13 -0.47 6.82 21.01
C GLN A 13 -1.93 7.10 20.63
N VAL A 14 -2.79 6.09 20.73
CA VAL A 14 -4.25 6.30 20.69
C VAL A 14 -4.75 6.16 22.10
N GLY A 15 -5.48 7.15 22.62
CA GLY A 15 -6.15 7.03 23.91
C GLY A 15 -7.55 6.46 23.72
N LEU A 16 -7.78 5.22 24.15
CA LEU A 16 -8.84 4.70 25.01
C LEU A 16 -8.95 3.17 24.80
N GLY A 17 -8.46 2.38 25.77
CA GLY A 17 -8.65 0.92 25.86
C GLY A 17 -7.56 0.02 25.25
N ASN A 18 -6.32 0.48 25.17
CA ASN A 18 -5.39 0.10 24.09
C ASN A 18 -4.53 -1.15 24.38
N LYS A 19 -4.65 -2.14 23.51
CA LYS A 19 -3.61 -3.16 23.30
C LYS A 19 -2.43 -2.51 22.56
N TRP A 20 -1.32 -2.35 23.27
CA TRP A 20 -0.09 -1.76 22.75
C TRP A 20 0.59 -2.70 21.77
N HIS A 21 1.13 -2.15 20.69
CA HIS A 21 1.97 -2.89 19.76
C HIS A 21 3.31 -2.16 19.64
N SER A 22 4.33 -2.74 20.27
CA SER A 22 5.69 -2.23 20.30
C SER A 22 6.59 -3.09 19.42
N ASN A 23 7.60 -2.45 18.84
CA ASN A 23 8.68 -3.16 18.16
C ASN A 23 9.71 -3.77 19.13
N ARG A 24 9.54 -3.55 20.45
CA ARG A 24 10.31 -4.20 21.52
C ARG A 24 9.45 -5.23 22.24
N ARG A 25 9.94 -6.47 22.31
CA ARG A 25 9.29 -7.59 23.03
C ARG A 25 9.06 -7.33 24.51
N GLU A 26 9.82 -6.42 25.11
CA GLU A 26 9.79 -6.12 26.55
C GLU A 26 8.58 -5.28 26.99
N SER A 27 7.74 -4.80 26.06
CA SER A 27 6.67 -3.83 26.37
C SER A 27 5.25 -4.31 26.07
N GLU A 28 5.04 -5.61 25.84
CA GLU A 28 3.69 -6.18 25.81
C GLU A 28 3.37 -6.68 27.23
N GLU A 29 2.83 -5.80 28.08
CA GLU A 29 2.23 -6.24 29.33
C GLU A 29 1.15 -7.28 29.02
N THR A 30 1.35 -8.49 29.53
CA THR A 30 0.43 -9.62 29.44
C THR A 30 -0.89 -9.24 30.14
N THR A 31 -1.87 -8.76 29.37
CA THR A 31 -3.24 -8.67 29.87
C THR A 31 -3.85 -10.07 29.85
N SER A 32 -4.17 -10.56 31.03
CA SER A 32 -4.68 -11.89 31.36
C SER A 32 -5.72 -12.45 30.37
N ASP A 33 -5.52 -13.73 30.07
CA ASP A 33 -6.39 -14.72 29.43
C ASP A 33 -7.91 -14.54 29.62
N ASN A 34 -8.56 -13.76 28.74
CA ASN A 34 -9.92 -14.04 28.25
C ASN A 34 -10.29 -13.11 27.08
N GLU A 35 -9.52 -13.14 25.99
CA GLU A 35 -9.94 -12.45 24.77
C GLU A 35 -10.96 -13.35 24.03
N GLU A 36 -12.25 -13.13 24.27
CA GLU A 36 -13.28 -13.52 23.29
C GLU A 36 -12.80 -13.01 21.92
N LYS A 37 -12.52 -13.93 21.00
CA LYS A 37 -12.09 -13.56 19.65
C LYS A 37 -13.23 -12.77 19.02
N THR A 38 -13.05 -11.45 18.91
CA THR A 38 -13.96 -10.56 18.19
C THR A 38 -14.32 -11.18 16.84
N PHE A 39 -15.59 -11.14 16.44
CA PHE A 39 -16.12 -11.72 15.20
C PHE A 39 -15.24 -11.44 13.95
N ALA A 40 -14.66 -10.23 13.88
CA ALA A 40 -13.69 -9.84 12.86
C ALA A 40 -12.41 -10.71 12.82
N LYS A 41 -11.81 -11.05 13.97
CA LYS A 41 -10.63 -11.94 14.07
C LYS A 41 -10.95 -13.37 13.62
N GLN A 42 -12.19 -13.81 13.75
CA GLN A 42 -12.61 -15.15 13.36
C GLN A 42 -12.83 -15.27 11.84
N GLN A 43 -13.38 -14.23 11.21
CA GLN A 43 -13.56 -14.21 9.75
C GLN A 43 -12.29 -13.89 8.96
N LEU A 44 -11.42 -13.03 9.48
CA LEU A 44 -10.22 -12.56 8.76
C LEU A 44 -8.95 -13.38 9.07
N GLY A 45 -9.05 -14.31 10.01
CA GLY A 45 -7.90 -15.02 10.58
C GLY A 45 -7.13 -14.14 11.56
N THR A 46 -6.48 -14.77 12.55
CA THR A 46 -5.51 -14.07 13.40
C THR A 46 -4.18 -14.00 12.64
N PRO A 47 -3.56 -12.81 12.51
CA PRO A 47 -2.18 -12.70 12.04
C PRO A 47 -1.29 -13.64 12.86
N SER A 48 -0.29 -14.24 12.21
CA SER A 48 0.70 -15.06 12.92
C SER A 48 1.45 -14.24 13.96
N GLU A 49 2.04 -14.91 14.95
CA GLU A 49 2.77 -14.26 16.04
C GLU A 49 3.90 -13.36 15.49
N GLY A 50 3.73 -12.03 15.59
CA GLY A 50 4.66 -11.03 15.05
C GLY A 50 4.21 -10.31 13.76
N GLU A 51 3.07 -10.68 13.20
CA GLU A 51 2.41 -9.94 12.11
C GLU A 51 1.30 -9.04 12.67
N ALA A 52 1.25 -7.81 12.19
CA ALA A 52 0.21 -6.86 12.54
C ALA A 52 -0.21 -6.06 11.29
N SER A 53 -1.32 -5.33 11.37
CA SER A 53 -1.69 -4.38 10.34
C SER A 53 -1.70 -2.96 10.90
N ILE A 54 -1.18 -2.03 10.11
CA ILE A 54 -1.21 -0.60 10.40
C ILE A 54 -1.80 0.10 9.18
N LEU A 55 -2.89 0.85 9.36
CA LEU A 55 -3.59 1.57 8.29
C LEU A 55 -4.03 0.69 7.11
N GLY A 56 -4.26 -0.60 7.35
CA GLY A 56 -4.59 -1.59 6.31
C GLY A 56 -3.39 -2.18 5.56
N LEU A 57 -2.16 -1.79 5.92
CA LEU A 57 -0.92 -2.35 5.39
C LEU A 57 -0.38 -3.43 6.33
N ALA A 58 0.25 -4.47 5.76
CA ALA A 58 0.88 -5.52 6.56
C ALA A 58 2.20 -5.01 7.16
N TRP A 59 2.40 -5.27 8.44
CA TRP A 59 3.57 -4.87 9.21
C TRP A 59 4.18 -6.08 9.91
N SER A 60 5.49 -6.28 9.75
CA SER A 60 6.26 -7.26 10.49
C SER A 60 6.91 -6.58 11.71
N LYS A 61 6.41 -6.87 12.90
CA LYS A 61 6.98 -6.36 14.18
C LYS A 61 8.40 -6.88 14.42
N VAL A 62 8.72 -8.08 13.92
CA VAL A 62 10.05 -8.68 14.11
C VAL A 62 11.11 -7.91 13.30
N LYS A 63 10.74 -7.45 12.11
CA LYS A 63 11.66 -6.81 11.16
C LYS A 63 11.56 -5.28 11.11
N ASP A 64 10.56 -4.71 11.77
CA ASP A 64 10.16 -3.29 11.63
C ASP A 64 9.83 -2.89 10.19
N GLU A 65 9.22 -3.80 9.43
CA GLU A 65 9.02 -3.63 7.99
C GLU A 65 7.53 -3.50 7.65
N LEU A 66 7.18 -2.37 7.05
CA LEU A 66 5.88 -2.15 6.43
C LEU A 66 5.92 -2.63 4.99
N LYS A 67 4.96 -3.49 4.64
CA LYS A 67 4.82 -4.06 3.31
C LYS A 67 3.80 -3.25 2.52
N VAL A 68 4.25 -2.59 1.46
CA VAL A 68 3.37 -1.92 0.50
C VAL A 68 3.34 -2.73 -0.79
N VAL A 69 2.13 -3.08 -1.23
CA VAL A 69 1.92 -3.89 -2.43
C VAL A 69 1.69 -2.99 -3.62
N VAL A 70 2.56 -3.06 -4.62
CA VAL A 70 2.34 -2.41 -5.91
C VAL A 70 1.65 -3.41 -6.85
N PRO A 71 0.47 -3.09 -7.40
CA PRO A 71 -0.29 -4.02 -8.22
C PRO A 71 0.42 -4.26 -9.57
N LEU A 72 1.05 -5.43 -9.71
CA LEU A 72 1.56 -5.94 -10.99
C LEU A 72 0.42 -6.56 -11.82
N GLY A 73 -0.56 -5.73 -12.20
CA GLY A 73 -1.60 -6.11 -13.15
C GLY A 73 -1.28 -5.68 -14.58
N GLU A 74 -2.09 -6.18 -15.51
CA GLU A 74 -2.06 -5.85 -16.94
C GLU A 74 -1.93 -4.33 -17.19
N VAL A 75 -0.94 -3.96 -17.99
CA VAL A 75 -0.66 -2.56 -18.31
C VAL A 75 -1.47 -2.18 -19.54
N THR A 76 -2.63 -1.57 -19.28
CA THR A 76 -3.49 -1.02 -20.33
C THR A 76 -2.91 0.29 -20.84
N THR A 77 -2.92 0.47 -22.16
CA THR A 77 -2.29 1.61 -22.85
C THR A 77 -3.36 2.58 -23.35
N THR A 78 -4.28 2.92 -22.45
CA THR A 78 -5.32 3.94 -22.64
C THR A 78 -5.28 4.91 -21.46
N LYS A 79 -5.84 6.11 -21.63
CA LYS A 79 -5.94 7.10 -20.55
C LYS A 79 -6.68 6.54 -19.32
N ARG A 80 -7.76 5.78 -19.54
CA ARG A 80 -8.50 5.08 -18.47
C ARG A 80 -7.62 4.04 -17.77
N GLY A 81 -6.83 3.32 -18.55
CA GLY A 81 -5.89 2.32 -18.06
C GLY A 81 -4.85 2.87 -17.10
N ILE A 82 -4.22 3.98 -17.48
CA ILE A 82 -3.24 4.69 -16.64
C ILE A 82 -3.87 5.08 -15.30
N LEU A 83 -5.02 5.76 -15.33
CA LEU A 83 -5.70 6.22 -14.12
C LEU A 83 -6.09 5.06 -13.21
N SER A 84 -6.65 3.99 -13.79
CA SER A 84 -7.05 2.79 -13.05
C SER A 84 -5.85 2.15 -12.33
N LYS A 85 -4.70 2.03 -13.01
CA LYS A 85 -3.47 1.50 -12.42
C LYS A 85 -2.96 2.40 -11.28
N LEU A 86 -2.94 3.71 -11.47
CA LEU A 86 -2.53 4.67 -10.43
C LEU A 86 -3.45 4.63 -9.20
N ALA A 87 -4.77 4.59 -9.42
CA ALA A 87 -5.77 4.58 -8.35
C ALA A 87 -5.75 3.30 -7.50
N ARG A 88 -5.23 2.18 -8.03
CA ARG A 88 -5.06 0.93 -7.29
C ARG A 88 -3.91 0.97 -6.28
N ILE A 89 -3.03 1.96 -6.35
CA ILE A 89 -1.92 2.09 -5.39
C ILE A 89 -2.47 2.77 -4.13
N TYR A 90 -2.72 1.97 -3.10
CA TYR A 90 -3.10 2.46 -1.78
C TYR A 90 -1.84 2.82 -0.98
N ASP A 91 -1.66 4.11 -0.71
CA ASP A 91 -0.48 4.65 -0.02
C ASP A 91 -0.89 5.73 1.01
N PRO A 92 -1.46 5.33 2.16
CA PRO A 92 -1.92 6.26 3.19
C PRO A 92 -0.79 7.08 3.84
N LEU A 93 0.46 6.58 3.74
CA LEU A 93 1.64 7.19 4.36
C LEU A 93 2.54 7.93 3.35
N GLY A 94 2.21 7.91 2.07
CA GLY A 94 3.00 8.56 1.02
C GLY A 94 4.36 7.90 0.75
N LEU A 95 4.57 6.65 1.17
CA LEU A 95 5.85 5.94 1.03
C LEU A 95 6.20 5.66 -0.45
N LEU A 96 5.19 5.53 -1.30
CA LEU A 96 5.31 5.37 -2.74
C LEU A 96 5.13 6.70 -3.48
N SER A 97 5.05 7.84 -2.78
CA SER A 97 4.83 9.16 -3.40
C SER A 97 5.82 9.46 -4.52
N PRO A 98 7.15 9.26 -4.39
CA PRO A 98 8.08 9.50 -5.50
C PRO A 98 7.79 8.67 -6.74
N ARG A 99 7.43 7.38 -6.56
CA ARG A 99 7.08 6.47 -7.67
C ARG A 99 5.74 6.87 -8.28
N THR A 100 4.71 7.09 -7.48
CA THR A 100 3.36 7.45 -7.98
C THR A 100 3.33 8.83 -8.63
N LEU A 101 4.18 9.76 -8.21
CA LEU A 101 4.31 11.08 -8.81
C LEU A 101 4.75 10.98 -10.28
N GLN A 102 5.74 10.14 -10.60
CA GLN A 102 6.18 9.92 -11.99
C GLN A 102 5.03 9.44 -12.87
N GLY A 103 4.23 8.48 -12.39
CA GLY A 103 3.06 8.00 -13.13
C GLY A 103 1.97 9.06 -13.28
N LYS A 104 1.77 9.93 -12.26
CA LYS A 104 0.85 11.08 -12.35
C LYS A 104 1.30 12.13 -13.36
N ILE A 105 2.62 12.33 -13.52
CA ILE A 105 3.17 13.22 -14.56
C ILE A 105 2.83 12.67 -15.95
N ILE A 106 3.07 11.39 -16.20
CA ILE A 106 2.70 10.73 -17.47
C ILE A 106 1.18 10.85 -17.72
N TYR A 107 0.37 10.60 -16.70
CA TYR A 107 -1.10 10.75 -16.81
C TYR A 107 -1.51 12.18 -17.20
N ARG A 108 -0.87 13.19 -16.61
CA ARG A 108 -1.12 14.60 -16.93
C ARG A 108 -0.80 14.89 -18.39
N GLU A 109 0.36 14.49 -18.88
CA GLU A 109 0.77 14.69 -20.28
C GLU A 109 -0.21 14.02 -21.26
N VAL A 110 -0.71 12.83 -20.92
CA VAL A 110 -1.78 12.16 -21.68
C VAL A 110 -3.09 12.95 -21.67
N CYS A 111 -3.43 13.57 -20.54
CA CYS A 111 -4.63 14.41 -20.45
C CYS A 111 -4.53 15.68 -21.31
N GLU A 112 -3.35 16.28 -21.41
CA GLU A 112 -3.10 17.49 -22.18
C GLU A 112 -3.29 17.26 -23.70
N LYS A 113 -3.09 16.04 -24.19
CA LYS A 113 -3.36 15.67 -25.60
C LYS A 113 -4.85 15.57 -25.97
N LYS A 114 -5.78 15.78 -25.01
CA LYS A 114 -7.25 15.78 -25.21
C LYS A 114 -7.79 14.54 -25.94
N ILE A 115 -7.13 13.39 -25.81
CA ILE A 115 -7.61 12.12 -26.37
C ILE A 115 -8.76 11.53 -25.55
N SER A 116 -9.58 10.68 -26.19
CA SER A 116 -10.65 9.94 -25.51
C SER A 116 -10.11 8.98 -24.44
N TRP A 117 -10.93 8.64 -23.45
CA TRP A 117 -10.58 7.77 -22.32
C TRP A 117 -10.08 6.39 -22.76
N ASP A 118 -10.66 5.84 -23.83
CA ASP A 118 -10.39 4.50 -24.35
C ASP A 118 -9.55 4.53 -25.64
N ALA A 119 -9.07 5.71 -26.05
CA ALA A 119 -8.16 5.83 -27.18
C ALA A 119 -6.76 5.29 -26.83
N PRO A 120 -6.06 4.68 -27.79
CA PRO A 120 -4.68 4.25 -27.58
C PRO A 120 -3.74 5.46 -27.40
N LEU A 121 -2.72 5.27 -26.57
CA LEU A 121 -1.65 6.27 -26.38
C LEU A 121 -0.78 6.39 -27.63
N SER A 122 -0.12 7.55 -27.81
CA SER A 122 0.93 7.68 -28.82
C SER A 122 2.13 6.79 -28.48
N ALA A 123 2.95 6.45 -29.47
CA ALA A 123 4.10 5.54 -29.28
C ALA A 123 5.04 5.99 -28.15
N GLU A 124 5.34 7.29 -28.09
CA GLU A 124 6.15 7.92 -27.04
C GLU A 124 5.55 7.71 -25.64
N GLN A 125 4.31 8.17 -25.42
CA GLN A 125 3.59 8.02 -24.14
C GLN A 125 3.44 6.56 -23.71
N LYS A 126 3.22 5.67 -24.67
CA LYS A 126 3.15 4.24 -24.42
C LYS A 126 4.49 3.72 -23.88
N ASN A 127 5.61 4.17 -24.43
CA ASN A 127 6.93 3.77 -23.98
C ASN A 127 7.21 4.26 -22.55
N ASP A 128 6.94 5.55 -22.27
CA ASP A 128 7.13 6.12 -20.94
C ASP A 128 6.24 5.43 -19.89
N TRP A 129 4.98 5.17 -20.26
CA TRP A 129 4.05 4.44 -19.40
C TRP A 129 4.50 3.01 -19.11
N LEU A 130 4.93 2.27 -20.14
CA LEU A 130 5.43 0.90 -19.96
C LEU A 130 6.70 0.86 -19.13
N LYS A 131 7.61 1.82 -19.32
CA LYS A 131 8.84 1.95 -18.53
C LYS A 131 8.55 2.21 -17.06
N TRP A 132 7.55 3.02 -16.75
CA TRP A 132 7.14 3.27 -15.36
C TRP A 132 6.37 2.10 -14.74
N ALA A 133 5.54 1.41 -15.53
CA ALA A 133 4.64 0.36 -15.06
C ALA A 133 5.30 -1.01 -14.89
N THR A 134 6.51 -1.19 -15.44
CA THR A 134 7.38 -2.37 -15.28
C THR A 134 8.23 -2.21 -14.03
#